data_AF-A0A9P8IX95-F1
#
_entry.id   AF-A0A9P8IX95-F1
#
_cell.length_a   1.000
_cell.length_b   1.000
_cell.length_c   1.000
_cell.angle_alpha   90.00
_cell.angle_beta   90.00
_cell.angle_gamma   90.00
#
_symmetry.space_group_name_H-M   'P 1'
#
loop_
_entity.id
_entity.type
_entity.pdbx_description
1 polymer ?
#
loop_
_entity_poly.entity_id
_entity_poly.type
_entity_poly.pdbx_seq_one_letter_code
_entity_poly.pdbx_strand_id
1 'polypeptide(L)'
;YRIGRGDDAGNASTEFDVSKKTITPMGGFVRYGEINNDYIMLKGSVPGVKKRVVTLRKSMFVHTSRRSTEKVELKWIDTSSKFGHGAYQTPAEKKQFMGTLKKDLERSA
;
A
#
# COMPACT_ATOMS: atom_id res chain seq x y z
N TYR A 1 11.91 4.37 -1.98
CA TYR A 1 11.48 3.24 -2.82
C TYR A 1 10.47 3.72 -3.84
N ARG A 2 9.40 4.40 -3.44
CA ARG A 2 8.44 5.02 -4.37
C ARG A 2 7.93 6.35 -3.81
N ILE A 3 7.66 7.32 -4.67
CA ILE A 3 6.82 8.49 -4.35
C ILE A 3 5.52 8.25 -5.13
N GLY A 4 4.42 8.08 -4.43
CA GLY A 4 3.12 7.80 -5.01
C GLY A 4 2.20 9.03 -4.94
N ARG A 5 1.32 9.15 -5.93
CA ARG A 5 0.32 10.22 -5.99
C ARG A 5 -0.99 9.78 -5.33
N GLY A 6 -1.63 10.69 -4.61
CA GLY A 6 -2.92 10.43 -3.95
C GLY A 6 -4.06 10.20 -4.95
N ASP A 7 -4.06 10.98 -6.04
CA ASP A 7 -5.14 10.98 -7.04
C ASP A 7 -5.14 9.76 -7.98
N ASP A 8 -4.06 8.97 -7.97
CA ASP A 8 -3.93 7.81 -8.85
C ASP A 8 -4.57 6.56 -8.23
N ALA A 9 -5.63 6.08 -8.87
CA ALA A 9 -6.35 4.86 -8.49
C ALA A 9 -5.48 3.58 -8.60
N GLY A 10 -4.36 3.63 -9.33
CA GLY A 10 -3.40 2.55 -9.50
C GLY A 10 -2.08 2.77 -8.76
N ASN A 11 -2.01 3.64 -7.75
CA ASN A 11 -0.74 4.03 -7.12
C ASN A 11 0.10 2.87 -6.52
N ALA A 12 -0.53 1.73 -6.19
CA ALA A 12 0.15 0.51 -5.73
C ALA A 12 0.26 -0.61 -6.79
N SER A 13 -0.18 -0.37 -8.03
CA SER A 13 0.15 -1.24 -9.16
C SER A 13 1.62 -1.07 -9.59
N THR A 14 2.14 -2.05 -10.32
CA THR A 14 3.50 -2.01 -10.88
C THR A 14 3.44 -2.51 -12.33
N GLU A 15 4.53 -2.38 -13.08
CA GLU A 15 4.60 -2.92 -14.44
C GLU A 15 4.44 -4.45 -14.48
N PHE A 16 4.80 -5.13 -13.38
CA PHE A 16 4.73 -6.59 -13.26
C PHE A 16 3.42 -7.07 -12.61
N ASP A 17 2.67 -6.17 -11.97
CA ASP A 17 1.44 -6.46 -11.25
C ASP A 17 0.30 -5.61 -11.81
N VAL A 18 -0.49 -6.24 -12.69
CA VAL A 18 -1.59 -5.63 -13.45
C VAL A 18 -2.81 -5.35 -12.56
N SER A 19 -2.83 -5.84 -11.31
CA SER A 19 -3.93 -5.59 -10.38
C SER A 19 -4.03 -4.09 -10.06
N LYS A 20 -5.15 -3.46 -10.46
CA LYS A 20 -5.43 -2.06 -10.13
C LYS A 20 -5.80 -1.97 -8.66
N LYS A 21 -4.85 -1.51 -7.85
CA LYS A 21 -5.00 -1.38 -6.40
C LYS A 21 -4.33 -0.10 -5.90
N THR A 22 -4.94 0.45 -4.86
CA THR A 22 -4.42 1.59 -4.11
C THR A 22 -3.51 1.12 -2.97
N ILE A 23 -2.62 2.00 -2.49
CA ILE A 23 -1.70 1.69 -1.40
C ILE A 23 -2.40 1.39 -0.07
N THR A 24 -3.61 1.90 0.11
CA THR A 24 -4.45 1.63 1.28
C THR A 24 -4.84 0.15 1.29
N PRO A 25 -4.43 -0.63 2.31
CA PRO A 25 -4.78 -2.04 2.40
C PRO A 25 -6.27 -2.25 2.61
N MET A 26 -6.76 -3.47 2.41
CA MET A 26 -8.16 -3.80 2.73
C MET A 26 -8.48 -3.51 4.20
N GLY A 27 -9.46 -2.64 4.44
CA GLY A 27 -9.84 -2.19 5.79
C GLY A 27 -8.98 -1.05 6.35
N GLY A 28 -8.07 -0.50 5.55
CA GLY A 28 -7.20 0.62 5.90
C GLY A 28 -5.98 0.23 6.74
N PHE A 29 -5.08 1.19 6.94
CA PHE A 29 -3.97 1.02 7.86
C PHE A 29 -4.47 1.01 9.31
N VAL A 30 -4.05 0.00 10.08
CA VAL A 30 -4.53 -0.25 11.45
C VAL A 30 -4.37 0.99 12.32
N ARG A 31 -5.49 1.54 12.81
CA ARG A 31 -5.60 2.79 13.60
C ARG A 31 -5.04 4.05 12.92
N TYR A 32 -4.78 4.03 11.62
CA TYR A 32 -4.48 5.22 10.82
C TYR A 32 -5.68 5.56 9.94
N GLY A 33 -6.11 4.63 9.10
CA GLY A 33 -7.17 4.81 8.11
C GLY A 33 -6.63 4.72 6.69
N GLU A 34 -7.22 5.51 5.80
CA GLU A 34 -6.93 5.54 4.37
C GLU A 34 -5.88 6.60 4.03
N ILE A 35 -5.10 6.35 2.97
CA ILE A 35 -4.14 7.31 2.42
C ILE A 35 -4.73 7.87 1.13
N ASN A 36 -5.19 9.12 1.20
CA ASN A 36 -5.82 9.82 0.06
C ASN A 36 -4.88 10.84 -0.61
N ASN A 37 -3.76 11.17 0.03
CA ASN A 37 -2.81 12.15 -0.46
C ASN A 37 -1.54 11.47 -1.00
N ASP A 38 -0.66 12.29 -1.57
CA ASP A 38 0.69 11.86 -1.96
C ASP A 38 1.43 11.22 -0.78
N TYR A 39 2.17 10.16 -1.08
CA TYR A 39 2.86 9.36 -0.08
C TYR A 39 4.27 8.97 -0.53
N ILE A 40 5.09 8.62 0.45
CA ILE A 40 6.45 8.17 0.22
C ILE A 40 6.62 6.78 0.85
N MET A 41 7.19 5.86 0.08
CA MET A 41 7.58 4.54 0.53
C MET A 41 9.07 4.51 0.82
N LEU A 42 9.42 4.39 2.11
CA LEU A 42 10.80 4.31 2.59
C LEU A 42 11.19 2.86 2.89
N LYS A 43 12.50 2.62 2.90
CA LYS A 43 13.06 1.31 3.27
C LYS A 43 13.02 1.16 4.79
N GLY A 44 12.50 0.03 5.27
CA GLY A 44 12.55 -0.30 6.69
C GLY A 44 11.57 0.50 7.54
N SER A 45 11.99 0.86 8.76
CA SER A 45 11.17 1.58 9.73
C SER A 45 11.56 3.05 9.85
N VAL A 46 10.63 3.86 10.36
CA VAL A 46 10.80 5.28 10.65
C VAL A 46 10.57 5.47 12.16
N PRO A 47 11.34 6.32 12.85
CA PRO A 47 11.16 6.54 14.28
C PRO A 47 9.76 7.09 14.61
N GLY A 48 9.11 6.46 15.59
CA GLY A 48 7.83 6.89 16.15
C GLY A 48 6.65 6.00 15.79
N VAL A 49 5.50 6.35 16.37
CA VAL A 49 4.23 5.65 16.16
C VAL A 49 3.50 6.22 14.94
N LYS A 50 2.58 5.44 14.37
CA LYS A 50 1.63 5.91 13.34
C LYS A 50 0.95 7.22 13.75
N LYS A 51 0.61 8.06 12.77
CA LYS A 51 0.07 9.44 12.92
C LYS A 51 1.06 10.50 13.42
N ARG A 52 2.30 10.15 13.78
CA ARG A 52 3.30 11.14 14.15
C ARG A 52 3.77 11.90 12.91
N VAL A 53 3.85 13.22 13.00
CA VAL A 53 4.47 14.07 11.97
C VAL A 53 5.95 13.76 11.89
N VAL A 54 6.47 13.58 10.68
CA VAL A 54 7.88 13.26 10.42
C VAL A 54 8.45 14.27 9.44
N THR A 55 9.57 14.89 9.80
CA THR A 55 10.33 15.78 8.91
C THR A 55 11.40 14.99 8.17
N LEU A 56 11.35 14.98 6.84
CA LEU A 56 12.35 14.34 5.99
C LEU A 56 13.41 15.36 5.56
N ARG A 57 14.69 15.00 5.67
CA ARG A 57 15.83 15.80 5.18
C ARG A 57 16.63 14.97 4.19
N LYS A 58 17.25 15.63 3.21
CA LYS A 58 18.32 15.02 2.41
C LYS A 58 19.45 14.54 3.32
N SER A 59 20.14 13.49 2.88
CA SER A 59 21.36 13.03 3.56
C SER A 59 22.41 14.14 3.53
N MET A 60 23.15 14.28 4.63
CA MET A 60 24.28 15.23 4.69
C MET A 60 25.55 14.66 4.04
N PHE A 61 25.60 13.34 3.86
CA PHE A 61 26.73 12.67 3.24
C PHE A 61 26.40 12.30 1.80
N VAL A 62 27.36 12.51 0.91
CA VAL A 62 27.27 12.01 -0.46
C VAL A 62 27.43 10.50 -0.41
N HIS A 63 26.38 9.78 -0.83
CA HIS A 63 26.40 8.33 -0.86
C HIS A 63 27.11 7.83 -2.13
N THR A 64 28.20 7.09 -1.95
CA THR A 64 28.98 6.49 -3.06
C THR A 64 28.81 4.97 -3.17
N SER A 65 28.20 4.34 -2.16
CA SER A 65 28.05 2.88 -2.16
C SER A 65 27.06 2.41 -3.24
N ARG A 66 27.34 1.26 -3.86
CA ARG A 66 26.45 0.64 -4.86
C ARG A 66 25.03 0.42 -4.31
N ARG A 67 24.94 -0.02 -3.04
CA ARG A 67 23.66 -0.24 -2.34
C ARG A 67 22.84 1.05 -2.19
N SER A 68 23.49 2.19 -2.05
CA SER A 68 22.81 3.48 -1.90
C SER A 68 22.40 4.09 -3.24
N THR A 69 23.10 3.76 -4.32
CA THR A 69 22.91 4.34 -5.68
C THR A 69 22.07 3.41 -6.58
N GLU A 70 21.63 2.28 -6.05
CA GLU A 70 20.81 1.32 -6.77
C GLU A 70 19.46 1.93 -7.17
N LYS A 71 19.11 1.80 -8.45
CA LYS A 71 17.77 2.16 -8.95
C LYS A 71 16.81 1.05 -8.54
N VAL A 72 15.76 1.44 -7.81
CA VAL A 72 14.80 0.49 -7.25
C VAL A 72 13.55 0.43 -8.11
N GLU A 73 13.26 -0.75 -8.65
CA GLU A 73 12.01 -1.06 -9.34
C GLU A 73 11.23 -2.09 -8.51
N LEU A 74 9.98 -1.75 -8.20
CA LEU A 74 9.10 -2.61 -7.41
C LEU A 74 8.33 -3.55 -8.33
N LYS A 75 8.36 -4.84 -8.02
CA LYS A 75 7.56 -5.85 -8.74
C LYS A 75 6.15 -6.01 -8.20
N TRP A 76 5.98 -5.92 -6.89
CA TRP A 76 4.70 -6.18 -6.25
C TRP A 76 4.60 -5.44 -4.91
N ILE A 77 3.39 -4.99 -4.57
CA ILE A 77 3.08 -4.31 -3.31
C ILE A 77 1.93 -5.04 -2.65
N ASP A 78 2.09 -5.36 -1.37
CA ASP A 78 1.07 -6.02 -0.57
C ASP A 78 0.04 -5.01 -0.04
N THR A 79 -1.21 -5.18 -0.45
CA THR A 79 -2.39 -4.41 -0.02
C THR A 79 -3.38 -5.28 0.76
N SER A 80 -2.94 -6.46 1.21
CA SER A 80 -3.74 -7.31 2.09
C SER A 80 -4.00 -6.67 3.45
N SER A 81 -5.12 -7.05 4.08
CA SER A 81 -5.50 -6.56 5.41
C SER A 81 -4.36 -6.73 6.41
N LYS A 82 -4.10 -5.68 7.19
CA LYS A 82 -3.16 -5.68 8.32
C LYS A 82 -3.84 -5.85 9.66
N PHE A 83 -5.16 -5.97 9.66
CA PHE A 83 -5.94 -6.30 10.84
C PHE A 83 -6.28 -7.81 10.81
N GLY A 84 -5.50 -8.60 11.55
CA GLY A 84 -5.54 -10.06 11.48
C GLY A 84 -4.65 -10.62 10.37
N HIS A 85 -5.05 -11.73 9.76
CA HIS A 85 -4.31 -12.38 8.67
C HIS A 85 -4.88 -11.96 7.31
N GLY A 86 -4.09 -11.26 6.50
CA GLY A 86 -4.47 -10.81 5.16
C GLY A 86 -4.32 -11.92 4.12
N ALA A 87 -5.43 -12.34 3.50
CA ALA A 87 -5.44 -13.42 2.48
C ALA A 87 -5.64 -12.92 1.04
N TYR A 88 -6.26 -11.75 0.84
CA TYR A 88 -6.60 -11.20 -0.48
C TYR A 88 -5.99 -9.81 -0.63
N GLN A 89 -5.65 -9.42 -1.85
CA GLN A 89 -5.06 -8.10 -2.16
C GLN A 89 -6.15 -7.08 -2.48
N THR A 90 -7.20 -7.52 -3.17
CA THR A 90 -8.32 -6.67 -3.57
C THR A 90 -9.66 -7.18 -3.03
N PRO A 91 -10.66 -6.28 -2.83
CA PRO A 91 -12.02 -6.70 -2.50
C PRO A 91 -12.65 -7.59 -3.57
N ALA A 92 -12.27 -7.38 -4.84
CA ALA A 92 -12.73 -8.18 -5.97
C ALA A 92 -12.26 -9.63 -5.87
N GLU A 93 -10.97 -9.86 -5.57
CA GLU A 93 -10.43 -11.21 -5.32
C GLU A 93 -11.18 -11.92 -4.18
N LYS A 94 -11.42 -11.21 -3.08
CA LYS A 94 -12.15 -11.76 -1.94
C LYS A 94 -13.58 -12.17 -2.31
N LYS A 95 -14.27 -11.33 -3.09
CA LYS A 95 -15.64 -11.62 -3.54
C LYS A 95 -15.67 -12.81 -4.50
N GLN A 96 -14.72 -12.89 -5.43
CA GLN A 96 -14.61 -14.01 -6.36
C GLN A 96 -14.34 -15.33 -5.63
N PHE A 97 -13.48 -15.33 -4.61
CA PHE A 97 -13.17 -16.52 -3.82
C PHE A 97 -14.34 -16.97 -2.93
N MET A 98 -14.98 -16.03 -2.22
CA MET A 98 -16.04 -16.34 -1.25
C MET A 98 -17.39 -16.67 -1.92
N GLY A 99 -17.56 -16.29 -3.20
CA GLY A 99 -18.82 -16.48 -3.91
C GLY A 99 -19.94 -15.58 -3.38
N THR A 100 -21.19 -16.00 -3.64
CA THR A 100 -22.39 -15.30 -3.18
C THR A 100 -22.69 -15.65 -1.73
N LEU A 101 -22.72 -14.63 -0.86
CA LEU A 101 -23.06 -14.80 0.55
C LEU A 101 -24.50 -14.37 0.82
N LYS A 102 -25.06 -14.81 1.96
CA LYS A 102 -26.43 -14.46 2.37
C LYS A 102 -26.72 -12.95 2.33
N LYS A 103 -25.79 -12.13 2.85
CA LYS A 103 -25.90 -10.66 2.86
C LYS A 103 -25.96 -10.02 1.48
N ASP A 104 -25.48 -10.72 0.45
CA ASP A 104 -25.49 -10.22 -0.93
C ASP A 104 -26.87 -10.45 -1.55
N LEU A 105 -27.56 -11.53 -1.18
CA LEU A 105 -28.92 -11.85 -1.61
C LEU A 105 -29.96 -10.89 -0.99
N GLU A 106 -29.80 -10.56 0.29
CA GLU A 106 -30.69 -9.64 1.01
C GLU A 106 -30.63 -8.20 0.47
N ARG A 107 -29.55 -7.80 -0.20
CA ARG A 107 -29.41 -6.47 -0.82
C ARG A 107 -29.98 -6.39 -2.25
N SER A 108 -30.23 -7.53 -2.88
CA SER A 108 -30.76 -7.62 -4.25
C SER A 108 -32.28 -7.78 -4.31
N ALA A 109 -32.93 -8.01 -3.16
CA ALA A 109 -34.38 -7.97 -2.99
C ALA A 109 -34.81 -6.55 -2.61
#